data_AF-A0A1M2VKX2-F1
#
_entry.id   AF-A0A1M2VKX2-F1
#
_cell.length_a   1.000
_cell.length_b   1.000
_cell.length_c   1.000
_cell.angle_alpha   90.00
_cell.angle_beta   90.00
_cell.angle_gamma   90.00
#
_symmetry.space_group_name_H-M   'P 1'
#
loop_
_entity.id
_entity.type
_entity.pdbx_description
1 polymer ?
#
loop_
_entity_poly.entity_id
_entity_poly.type
_entity_poly.pdbx_seq_one_letter_code
_entity_poly.pdbx_strand_id
1 'polypeptide(L)' 'MVNPEGQVEPSVIPPLDPALLHLSDEEHAFLRAAITEDEEVLNARIYDVQKR' A
#
# COMPACT_ATOMS: atom_id res chain seq x y z
N MET A 1 13.33 -12.27 -32.88
CA MET A 1 13.10 -11.24 -31.85
C MET A 1 12.10 -11.81 -30.86
N VAL A 2 12.57 -12.22 -29.68
CA VAL A 2 11.68 -12.65 -28.59
C VAL A 2 11.15 -11.40 -27.91
N ASN A 3 9.83 -11.29 -27.80
CA ASN A 3 9.18 -10.15 -27.16
C ASN A 3 9.50 -10.24 -25.64
N PRO A 4 10.22 -9.27 -25.04
CA PRO A 4 10.67 -9.39 -23.66
C PRO A 4 9.55 -9.17 -22.63
N GLU A 5 8.37 -8.72 -23.06
CA GLU A 5 7.20 -8.44 -22.22
C GLU A 5 6.12 -9.52 -22.36
N GLY A 6 6.52 -10.79 -22.38
CA GLY A 6 5.56 -11.89 -22.32
C GLY A 6 4.74 -11.82 -21.03
N GLN A 7 3.42 -11.94 -21.13
CA GLN A 7 2.53 -12.00 -19.98
C GLN A 7 3.02 -13.09 -19.03
N VAL A 8 3.42 -12.68 -17.83
CA VAL A 8 3.99 -13.57 -16.81
C VAL A 8 2.88 -14.48 -16.29
N GLU A 9 3.16 -15.77 -16.20
CA GLU A 9 2.23 -16.75 -15.62
C GLU A 9 1.89 -16.33 -14.17
N PRO A 10 0.60 -16.18 -13.80
CA PRO A 10 0.22 -15.71 -12.46
C PRO A 10 0.80 -16.57 -11.32
N SER A 11 1.10 -17.85 -11.60
CA SER A 11 1.68 -18.80 -10.66
C SER A 11 3.12 -18.48 -10.23
N VAL A 12 3.85 -17.64 -10.97
CA VAL A 12 5.21 -17.21 -10.58
C VAL A 12 5.21 -15.88 -9.81
N ILE A 13 4.05 -15.22 -9.68
CA ILE A 13 3.92 -14.00 -8.88
C ILE A 13 3.76 -14.42 -7.41
N PRO A 14 4.67 -14.02 -6.51
CA PRO A 14 4.52 -14.32 -5.10
C PRO A 14 3.29 -13.62 -4.53
N PRO A 15 2.66 -14.18 -3.47
CA PRO A 15 1.59 -13.49 -2.77
C PRO A 15 2.09 -12.16 -2.21
N LEU A 16 1.22 -11.15 -2.20
CA LEU A 16 1.52 -9.87 -1.60
C LEU A 16 1.83 -10.07 -0.10
N ASP A 17 2.94 -9.49 0.37
CA ASP A 17 3.26 -9.51 1.79
C ASP A 17 2.21 -8.71 2.58
N PRO A 18 1.48 -9.32 3.53
CA PRO A 18 0.49 -8.63 4.34
C PRO A 18 1.07 -7.45 5.12
N ALA A 19 2.35 -7.49 5.46
CA ALA A 19 3.01 -6.39 6.17
C ALA A 19 3.00 -5.08 5.37
N LEU A 20 2.94 -5.14 4.02
CA LEU A 20 2.85 -3.95 3.16
C LEU A 20 1.49 -3.23 3.28
N LEU A 21 0.49 -3.87 3.86
CA LEU A 21 -0.83 -3.28 4.10
C LEU A 21 -0.91 -2.63 5.50
N HIS A 22 0.15 -2.71 6.29
CA HIS A 22 0.22 -2.15 7.62
C HIS A 22 1.27 -1.04 7.66
N LEU A 23 0.90 0.08 8.26
CA LEU A 23 1.84 1.16 8.54
C LEU A 23 2.50 0.90 9.88
N SER A 24 3.80 1.15 9.95
CA SER A 24 4.50 1.26 11.23
C SER A 24 4.06 2.49 12.01
N ASP A 25 4.35 2.51 13.31
CA ASP A 25 4.03 3.65 14.17
C ASP A 25 4.70 4.95 13.69
N GLU A 26 5.91 4.85 13.14
CA GLU A 26 6.66 5.99 12.60
C GLU A 26 5.98 6.56 11.35
N GLU A 27 5.56 5.68 10.43
CA GLU A 27 4.84 6.09 9.22
C GLU A 27 3.47 6.69 9.58
N HIS A 28 2.77 6.13 10.56
CA HIS A 28 1.50 6.67 11.02
C HIS A 28 1.66 8.06 11.65
N ALA A 29 2.71 8.24 12.48
CA ALA A 29 3.03 9.53 13.07
C ALA A 29 3.39 10.58 12.00
N PHE A 30 4.16 10.19 10.98
CA PHE A 30 4.48 11.04 9.85
C PHE A 30 3.21 11.48 9.09
N LEU A 31 2.33 10.53 8.75
CA LEU A 31 1.12 10.83 8.00
C LEU A 31 0.15 11.70 8.80
N ARG A 32 0.06 11.49 10.11
CA ARG A 32 -0.70 12.37 11.02
C ARG A 32 -0.16 13.79 10.99
N ALA A 33 1.16 13.97 11.10
CA ALA A 33 1.77 15.29 11.04
C ALA A 33 1.62 15.97 9.66
N ALA A 34 1.68 15.19 8.57
CA ALA A 34 1.69 15.71 7.20
C ALA A 34 0.29 15.97 6.61
N ILE A 35 -0.70 15.18 7.00
CA ILE A 35 -2.05 15.22 6.42
C ILE A 35 -3.03 15.90 7.35
N THR A 36 -3.16 15.41 8.58
CA THR A 36 -4.16 15.87 9.56
C THR A 36 -3.90 15.29 10.95
N GLU A 37 -4.09 16.10 11.99
CA GLU A 37 -4.01 15.64 13.38
C GLU A 37 -5.21 14.78 13.82
N ASP A 38 -6.29 14.79 13.03
CA ASP A 38 -7.52 14.02 13.24
C ASP A 38 -7.34 12.56 12.77
N GLU A 39 -7.40 11.64 13.72
CA GLU A 39 -7.17 10.22 13.49
C GLU A 39 -8.27 9.55 12.64
N GLU A 40 -9.53 9.98 12.75
CA GLU A 40 -10.61 9.40 11.95
C GLU A 40 -10.47 9.81 10.47
N VAL A 41 -10.13 11.07 10.23
CA VAL A 41 -9.91 11.60 8.86
C VAL A 41 -8.66 10.97 8.24
N LEU A 42 -7.60 10.79 9.03
CA LEU A 42 -6.39 10.11 8.58
C LEU A 42 -6.66 8.66 8.17
N ASN A 43 -7.35 7.89 9.02
CA ASN A 43 -7.70 6.50 8.74
C ASN A 43 -8.60 6.38 7.51
N ALA A 44 -9.59 7.26 7.33
CA ALA A 44 -10.44 7.27 6.16
C ALA A 44 -9.63 7.44 4.84
N ARG A 45 -8.62 8.31 4.85
CA ARG A 45 -7.72 8.51 3.69
C ARG A 45 -6.80 7.32 3.45
N ILE A 46 -6.24 6.73 4.50
CA ILE A 46 -5.40 5.53 4.39
C ILE A 46 -6.21 4.38 3.77
N TYR A 47 -7.43 4.14 4.25
CA TYR A 47 -8.30 3.09 3.72
C TYR A 47 -8.73 3.34 2.27
N ASP A 48 -8.97 4.58 1.86
CA ASP A 48 -9.32 4.91 0.47
C ASP A 48 -8.19 4.54 -0.50
N VAL A 49 -6.94 4.78 -0.10
CA VAL A 49 -5.75 4.41 -0.88
C VAL A 49 -5.54 2.90 -0.90
N GLN A 50 -5.70 2.22 0.24
CA GLN A 50 -5.48 0.77 0.34
C GLN A 50 -6.55 -0.09 -0.35
N LYS A 51 -7.77 0.45 -0.56
CA LYS A 51 -8.86 -0.27 -1.26
C LYS A 51 -8.82 -0.11 -2.78
N ARG A 52 -7.98 0.77 -3.31
CA ARG A 52 -7.77 0.99 -4.75
C ARG A 52 -6.73 0.05 -5.32
#